data_AF-A0A6V8QCV7-F1
#
_entry.id   AF-A0A6V8QCV7-F1
#
_cell.length_a   1.000
_cell.length_b   1.000
_cell.length_c   1.000
_cell.angle_alpha   90.00
_cell.angle_beta   90.00
_cell.angle_gamma   90.00
#
_symmetry.space_group_name_H-M   'P 1'
#
loop_
_entity.id
_entity.type
_entity.pdbx_description
1 polymer ?
#
loop_
_entity_poly.entity_id
_entity_poly.type
_entity_poly.pdbx_seq_one_letter_code
_entity_poly.pdbx_strand_id
1 'polypeptide(L)'
;MEKEIVAAFRAATAQPDYLTTEKFDAMLGGFGVFNFGVWAAANVIAKEAQKGRKLKLEVTDEPTTDVDEVAKKAVKVLMDCGADASNAALLTATLLYWAGVNAQCGIPCPNRKLGAVARMAAGAPAGRVSNIPTEKLNNKISGFAAVKAMYDALGKEIVAPYDGALIPIGVAGSPVTGHTRLGEDILFPELAQKLVKIGVEAMLQTYRSAGMRPCHWMAGLLACAAALEILHPDAYVGEEWGPFLQTRTPYVCGLTAVEAAKMPEKIHIRGTGEELETARVLGDLALILKDVGAPTVVGMIMFNEACALIQEGAILGVGRSGGPLLLPLTHWCTSAVLALYLSVNKGMGEEEAADVVRNTMDGFFQKEHATVATNILARRAHFIERGPVTRIVMKATEPGMTQAVYRRVTRAYEAMKEGKNLTEVTRQFEQERIEALGQGTARILSKVLGRNIEYVKFQNVRPGAGRRTHKLAQKYFAFDGYVDVEVKVDGKVYRFENIYAQTIPDAVVAGDKDKLDIIQCFAVGSVDLLNAGAVAMDVVIPACVGAAMGMDVTQAVDAAMAGATISASIPIPTLKESAGLAARITRELS
;
A
#
# COMPACT_ATOMS: atom_id res chain seq x y z
N MET A 1 -1.22 31.76 26.00
CA MET A 1 -2.07 30.68 25.43
C MET A 1 -2.86 30.12 26.59
N GLU A 2 -4.19 30.00 26.46
CA GLU A 2 -5.05 29.44 27.51
C GLU A 2 -4.57 28.02 27.88
N LYS A 3 -4.54 27.69 29.17
CA LYS A 3 -3.97 26.43 29.67
C LYS A 3 -4.73 25.21 29.14
N GLU A 4 -6.03 25.34 28.89
CA GLU A 4 -6.90 24.30 28.35
C GLU A 4 -6.50 23.93 26.92
N ILE A 5 -6.12 24.92 26.10
CA ILE A 5 -5.63 24.71 24.73
C ILE A 5 -4.31 23.91 24.78
N VAL A 6 -3.38 24.30 25.64
CA VAL A 6 -2.09 23.60 25.78
C VAL A 6 -2.31 22.17 26.27
N ALA A 7 -3.18 21.98 27.26
CA ALA A 7 -3.48 20.69 27.84
C ALA A 7 -4.14 19.74 26.84
N ALA A 8 -5.16 20.21 26.12
CA ALA A 8 -5.86 19.41 25.12
C ALA A 8 -4.94 19.06 23.94
N PHE A 9 -4.15 20.01 23.45
CA PHE A 9 -3.14 19.75 22.41
C PHE A 9 -2.16 18.67 22.87
N ARG A 10 -1.56 18.84 24.05
CA ARG A 10 -0.56 17.89 24.56
C ARG A 10 -1.13 16.52 24.82
N ALA A 11 -2.33 16.44 25.37
CA ALA A 11 -2.97 15.17 25.66
C ALA A 11 -3.32 14.41 24.37
N ALA A 12 -3.90 15.09 23.38
CA ALA A 12 -4.27 14.47 22.10
C ALA A 12 -3.05 13.93 21.33
N THR A 13 -1.89 14.56 21.46
CA THR A 13 -0.65 14.14 20.77
C THR A 13 0.33 13.38 21.66
N ALA A 14 -0.06 12.99 22.88
CA ALA A 14 0.84 12.36 23.85
C ALA A 14 1.32 10.98 23.36
N GLN A 15 0.43 10.24 22.70
CA GLN A 15 0.73 8.95 22.08
C GLN A 15 0.17 8.92 20.65
N PRO A 16 0.86 8.27 19.69
CA PRO A 16 0.39 8.23 18.30
C PRO A 16 -0.99 7.56 18.12
N ASP A 17 -1.30 6.55 18.94
CA ASP A 17 -2.55 5.77 18.90
C ASP A 17 -3.75 6.50 19.51
N TYR A 18 -3.56 7.68 20.12
CA TYR A 18 -4.67 8.47 20.65
C TYR A 18 -5.51 9.12 19.56
N LEU A 19 -4.96 9.31 18.36
CA LEU A 19 -5.63 9.96 17.23
C LEU A 19 -6.19 8.98 16.20
N THR A 20 -6.40 7.71 16.57
CA THR A 20 -6.91 6.69 15.65
C THR A 20 -7.83 5.70 16.37
N THR A 21 -8.68 5.02 15.60
CA THR A 21 -9.46 3.88 16.09
C THR A 21 -8.64 2.58 16.14
N GLU A 22 -7.44 2.58 15.55
CA GLU A 22 -6.61 1.39 15.43
C GLU A 22 -5.88 1.01 16.72
N LYS A 23 -5.70 -0.30 16.93
CA LYS A 23 -5.09 -0.87 18.12
C LYS A 23 -3.66 -1.30 17.82
N PHE A 24 -2.72 -0.36 17.80
CA PHE A 24 -1.32 -0.65 17.47
C PHE A 24 -0.66 -1.63 18.44
N ASP A 25 -0.99 -1.59 19.72
CA ASP A 25 -0.44 -2.54 20.71
C ASP A 25 -0.92 -3.97 20.48
N ALA A 26 -2.18 -4.15 20.05
CA ALA A 26 -2.71 -5.47 19.71
C ALA A 26 -1.99 -6.10 18.52
N MET A 27 -1.23 -5.30 17.77
CA MET A 27 -0.43 -5.78 16.67
C MET A 27 0.94 -6.24 17.13
N LEU A 28 1.55 -5.64 18.16
CA LEU A 28 2.92 -5.92 18.66
C LEU A 28 3.13 -7.40 19.05
N GLY A 29 4.10 -8.05 18.40
CA GLY A 29 4.58 -9.41 18.77
C GLY A 29 3.79 -10.59 18.19
N GLY A 30 2.82 -10.37 17.30
CA GLY A 30 2.05 -11.42 16.62
C GLY A 30 1.88 -11.18 15.11
N PHE A 31 0.94 -11.89 14.46
CA PHE A 31 0.62 -11.78 13.02
C PHE A 31 0.21 -10.36 12.55
N GLY A 32 0.20 -9.35 13.44
CA GLY A 32 -0.36 -8.01 13.22
C GLY A 32 0.63 -6.87 12.98
N VAL A 33 1.92 -6.90 13.38
CA VAL A 33 2.84 -5.73 13.24
C VAL A 33 3.42 -5.57 11.85
N PHE A 34 3.04 -6.41 10.89
CA PHE A 34 3.86 -6.59 9.71
C PHE A 34 4.09 -5.30 8.93
N ASN A 35 3.13 -4.37 8.94
CA ASN A 35 3.30 -3.02 8.38
C ASN A 35 4.42 -2.23 9.07
N PHE A 36 4.41 -2.08 10.40
CA PHE A 36 5.48 -1.35 11.09
C PHE A 36 6.83 -2.07 11.00
N GLY A 37 6.83 -3.40 10.83
CA GLY A 37 8.02 -4.15 10.45
C GLY A 37 8.65 -3.67 9.15
N VAL A 38 7.85 -3.32 8.13
CA VAL A 38 8.35 -2.74 6.87
C VAL A 38 9.05 -1.39 7.12
N TRP A 39 8.45 -0.53 7.94
CA TRP A 39 9.07 0.75 8.34
C TRP A 39 10.40 0.54 9.08
N ALA A 40 10.41 -0.41 10.02
CA ALA A 40 11.59 -0.76 10.80
C ALA A 40 12.71 -1.32 9.91
N ALA A 41 12.40 -2.23 8.99
CA ALA A 41 13.35 -2.76 8.02
C ALA A 41 13.91 -1.68 7.10
N ALA A 42 13.07 -0.73 6.65
CA ALA A 42 13.53 0.42 5.87
C ALA A 42 14.55 1.27 6.66
N ASN A 43 14.31 1.50 7.97
CA ASN A 43 15.29 2.16 8.84
C ASN A 43 16.61 1.38 8.97
N VAL A 44 16.53 0.05 9.12
CA VAL A 44 17.73 -0.81 9.18
C VAL A 44 18.56 -0.69 7.90
N ILE A 45 17.92 -0.81 6.73
CA ILE A 45 18.60 -0.71 5.44
C ILE A 45 19.25 0.67 5.29
N ALA A 46 18.51 1.76 5.57
CA ALA A 46 19.03 3.12 5.48
C ALA A 46 20.22 3.37 6.42
N LYS A 47 20.18 2.83 7.66
CA LYS A 47 21.32 2.93 8.58
C LYS A 47 22.56 2.23 8.06
N GLU A 48 22.41 1.03 7.51
CA GLU A 48 23.54 0.27 7.01
C GLU A 48 24.13 0.92 5.74
N ALA A 49 23.29 1.51 4.88
CA ALA A 49 23.75 2.34 3.77
C ALA A 49 24.56 3.55 4.26
N GLN A 50 24.07 4.27 5.29
CA GLN A 50 24.79 5.40 5.90
C GLN A 50 26.12 5.01 6.56
N LYS A 51 26.30 3.74 6.93
CA LYS A 51 27.59 3.20 7.41
C LYS A 51 28.57 2.86 6.28
N GLY A 52 28.20 3.10 5.02
CA GLY A 52 29.04 2.87 3.84
C GLY A 52 28.99 1.45 3.29
N ARG A 53 28.02 0.61 3.69
CA ARG A 53 27.85 -0.72 3.09
C ARG A 53 27.44 -0.60 1.62
N LYS A 54 28.00 -1.47 0.78
CA LYS A 54 27.70 -1.51 -0.65
C LYS A 54 26.38 -2.22 -0.90
N LEU A 55 25.37 -1.48 -1.35
CA LEU A 55 24.05 -2.00 -1.71
C LEU A 55 24.00 -2.39 -3.19
N LYS A 56 24.78 -3.41 -3.56
CA LYS A 56 24.80 -3.94 -4.93
C LYS A 56 25.16 -5.41 -4.92
N LEU A 57 24.46 -6.20 -5.72
CA LEU A 57 24.88 -7.58 -5.99
C LEU A 57 25.93 -7.54 -7.10
N GLU A 58 27.13 -8.00 -6.79
CA GLU A 58 28.28 -8.02 -7.71
C GLU A 58 28.81 -9.44 -7.89
N VAL A 59 29.50 -9.64 -9.01
CA VAL A 59 30.21 -10.90 -9.29
C VAL A 59 31.48 -10.89 -8.45
N THR A 60 31.48 -11.63 -7.35
CA THR A 60 32.63 -11.75 -6.44
C THR A 60 32.88 -13.21 -6.09
N ASP A 61 34.12 -13.52 -5.72
CA ASP A 61 34.50 -14.82 -5.16
C ASP A 61 34.32 -14.87 -3.63
N GLU A 62 33.58 -13.89 -3.07
CA GLU A 62 33.34 -13.81 -1.64
C GLU A 62 32.14 -14.70 -1.24
N PRO A 63 32.25 -15.49 -0.16
CA PRO A 63 31.14 -16.34 0.29
C PRO A 63 29.94 -15.50 0.78
N THR A 64 30.20 -14.31 1.32
CA THR A 64 29.17 -13.42 1.88
C THR A 64 29.46 -11.98 1.46
N THR A 65 28.43 -11.23 1.08
CA THR A 65 28.51 -9.83 0.65
C THR A 65 27.83 -8.89 1.65
N ASP A 66 28.02 -7.58 1.48
CA ASP A 66 27.30 -6.58 2.26
C ASP A 66 25.78 -6.73 2.17
N VAL A 67 25.25 -7.11 1.00
CA VAL A 67 23.82 -7.31 0.80
C VAL A 67 23.29 -8.47 1.65
N ASP A 68 24.06 -9.56 1.81
CA ASP A 68 23.69 -10.67 2.68
C ASP A 68 23.56 -10.22 4.15
N GLU A 69 24.51 -9.41 4.63
CA GLU A 69 24.51 -8.92 6.00
C GLU A 69 23.38 -7.91 6.26
N VAL A 70 23.10 -7.03 5.31
CA VAL A 70 21.95 -6.11 5.41
C VAL A 70 20.64 -6.89 5.35
N ALA A 71 20.52 -7.88 4.48
CA ALA A 71 19.33 -8.73 4.37
C ALA A 71 19.05 -9.48 5.68
N LYS A 72 20.07 -10.08 6.32
CA LYS A 72 19.92 -10.74 7.64
C LYS A 72 19.34 -9.80 8.70
N LYS A 73 19.82 -8.55 8.77
CA LYS A 73 19.34 -7.57 9.75
C LYS A 73 17.90 -7.12 9.45
N ALA A 74 17.57 -6.88 8.18
CA ALA A 74 16.23 -6.48 7.76
C ALA A 74 15.20 -7.60 7.96
N VAL A 75 15.55 -8.83 7.61
CA VAL A 75 14.75 -10.03 7.89
C VAL A 75 14.51 -10.18 9.38
N LYS A 76 15.56 -10.05 10.20
CA LYS A 76 15.45 -10.21 11.65
C LYS A 76 14.39 -9.26 12.22
N VAL A 77 14.45 -7.96 11.88
CA VAL A 77 13.49 -6.99 12.43
C VAL A 77 12.06 -7.24 11.94
N LEU A 78 11.88 -7.72 10.70
CA LEU A 78 10.56 -8.13 10.19
C LEU A 78 10.02 -9.33 10.97
N MET A 79 10.86 -10.34 11.24
CA MET A 79 10.47 -11.53 12.00
C MET A 79 10.20 -11.22 13.47
N ASP A 80 11.00 -10.33 14.09
CA ASP A 80 10.73 -9.81 15.45
C ASP A 80 9.37 -9.06 15.50
N CYS A 81 8.93 -8.50 14.37
CA CYS A 81 7.61 -7.90 14.17
C CYS A 81 6.53 -8.92 13.75
N GLY A 82 6.79 -10.23 13.88
CA GLY A 82 5.81 -11.30 13.62
C GLY A 82 5.61 -11.68 12.15
N ALA A 83 6.53 -11.27 11.25
CA ALA A 83 6.53 -11.77 9.89
C ALA A 83 6.91 -13.25 9.83
N ASP A 84 6.14 -14.04 9.06
CA ASP A 84 6.61 -15.35 8.61
C ASP A 84 7.87 -15.20 7.73
N ALA A 85 8.72 -16.23 7.69
CA ALA A 85 9.99 -16.21 6.98
C ALA A 85 9.83 -15.81 5.49
N SER A 86 8.81 -16.33 4.78
CA SER A 86 8.61 -15.98 3.36
C SER A 86 8.15 -14.53 3.18
N ASN A 87 7.38 -14.00 4.14
CA ASN A 87 6.96 -12.60 4.15
C ASN A 87 8.14 -11.67 4.43
N ALA A 88 8.99 -12.03 5.40
CA ALA A 88 10.19 -11.28 5.73
C ALA A 88 11.17 -11.25 4.54
N ALA A 89 11.36 -12.38 3.85
CA ALA A 89 12.18 -12.48 2.66
C ALA A 89 11.67 -11.57 1.53
N LEU A 90 10.37 -11.64 1.20
CA LEU A 90 9.77 -10.83 0.16
C LEU A 90 9.94 -9.33 0.42
N LEU A 91 9.61 -8.88 1.62
CA LEU A 91 9.69 -7.45 1.94
C LEU A 91 11.13 -6.96 2.06
N THR A 92 12.05 -7.79 2.57
CA THR A 92 13.48 -7.45 2.59
C THR A 92 14.02 -7.26 1.16
N ALA A 93 13.78 -8.23 0.27
CA ALA A 93 14.21 -8.15 -1.12
C ALA A 93 13.59 -6.94 -1.84
N THR A 94 12.30 -6.67 -1.61
CA THR A 94 11.59 -5.53 -2.21
C THR A 94 12.13 -4.19 -1.71
N LEU A 95 12.39 -4.04 -0.41
CA LEU A 95 12.98 -2.82 0.15
C LEU A 95 14.41 -2.60 -0.33
N LEU A 96 15.22 -3.65 -0.41
CA LEU A 96 16.58 -3.57 -0.97
C LEU A 96 16.57 -3.20 -2.45
N TYR A 97 15.62 -3.74 -3.23
CA TYR A 97 15.42 -3.37 -4.62
C TYR A 97 15.13 -1.87 -4.75
N TRP A 98 14.16 -1.35 -3.97
CA TRP A 98 13.86 0.08 -3.96
C TRP A 98 15.00 0.95 -3.41
N ALA A 99 15.84 0.40 -2.54
CA ALA A 99 17.07 1.05 -2.08
C ALA A 99 18.20 1.07 -3.13
N GLY A 100 18.00 0.47 -4.32
CA GLY A 100 18.94 0.51 -5.45
C GLY A 100 19.72 -0.78 -5.69
N VAL A 101 19.42 -1.87 -4.97
CA VAL A 101 20.05 -3.18 -5.21
C VAL A 101 19.47 -3.81 -6.47
N ASN A 102 20.32 -4.23 -7.41
CA ASN A 102 19.89 -4.99 -8.57
C ASN A 102 19.28 -6.35 -8.18
N ALA A 103 18.24 -6.79 -8.90
CA ALA A 103 17.53 -8.03 -8.58
C ALA A 103 18.39 -9.30 -8.75
N GLN A 104 19.38 -9.25 -9.64
CA GLN A 104 20.32 -10.34 -9.87
C GLN A 104 21.67 -9.86 -10.40
N CYS A 105 22.70 -10.64 -10.16
CA CYS A 105 24.01 -10.54 -10.81
C CYS A 105 24.58 -11.95 -11.05
N GLY A 106 25.56 -12.08 -11.94
CA GLY A 106 26.30 -13.33 -12.04
C GLY A 106 26.63 -13.82 -13.44
N ILE A 107 27.73 -14.56 -13.48
CA ILE A 107 28.04 -15.64 -14.42
C ILE A 107 27.92 -16.96 -13.62
N PRO A 108 28.01 -18.16 -14.23
CA PRO A 108 27.97 -19.42 -13.48
C PRO A 108 29.03 -19.48 -12.37
N CYS A 109 28.65 -19.99 -11.18
CA CYS A 109 29.41 -20.06 -9.91
C CYS A 109 29.17 -18.89 -8.90
N PRO A 110 29.31 -17.59 -9.25
CA PRO A 110 28.96 -16.46 -8.36
C PRO A 110 27.56 -15.86 -8.61
N ASN A 111 26.60 -16.64 -9.13
CA ASN A 111 25.24 -16.13 -9.40
C ASN A 111 24.47 -15.83 -8.10
N ARG A 112 23.94 -14.61 -7.98
CA ARG A 112 23.17 -14.16 -6.83
C ARG A 112 21.87 -13.51 -7.29
N LYS A 113 20.77 -13.93 -6.66
CA LYS A 113 19.43 -13.37 -6.85
C LYS A 113 18.94 -12.80 -5.54
N LEU A 114 18.44 -11.57 -5.56
CA LEU A 114 18.07 -10.83 -4.37
C LEU A 114 16.97 -11.56 -3.57
N GLY A 115 15.99 -12.14 -4.27
CA GLY A 115 14.95 -12.97 -3.64
C GLY A 115 15.53 -14.19 -2.91
N ALA A 116 16.49 -14.90 -3.52
CA ALA A 116 17.15 -16.04 -2.91
C ALA A 116 18.04 -15.64 -1.71
N VAL A 117 18.78 -14.53 -1.81
CA VAL A 117 19.57 -13.97 -0.70
C VAL A 117 18.67 -13.69 0.50
N ALA A 118 17.55 -12.99 0.28
CA ALA A 118 16.59 -12.70 1.35
C ALA A 118 15.92 -13.96 1.91
N ARG A 119 15.59 -14.94 1.05
CA ARG A 119 15.02 -16.23 1.46
C ARG A 119 15.96 -17.01 2.37
N MET A 120 17.23 -17.11 1.98
CA MET A 120 18.27 -17.79 2.78
C MET A 120 18.51 -17.06 4.10
N ALA A 121 18.54 -15.71 4.09
CA ALA A 121 18.64 -14.91 5.31
C ALA A 121 17.45 -15.14 6.27
N ALA A 122 16.24 -15.38 5.74
CA ALA A 122 15.05 -15.69 6.52
C ALA A 122 14.92 -17.15 6.95
N GLY A 123 15.75 -18.05 6.43
CA GLY A 123 15.55 -19.49 6.61
C GLY A 123 14.24 -19.99 5.99
N ALA A 124 13.70 -19.28 5.00
CA ALA A 124 12.45 -19.64 4.36
C ALA A 124 12.63 -20.83 3.40
N PRO A 125 11.69 -21.80 3.41
CA PRO A 125 11.74 -22.91 2.46
C PRO A 125 11.55 -22.40 1.03
N ALA A 126 12.09 -23.15 0.07
CA ALA A 126 11.75 -22.91 -1.33
C ALA A 126 10.24 -23.09 -1.53
N GLY A 127 9.63 -22.20 -2.31
CA GLY A 127 8.21 -22.20 -2.63
C GLY A 127 7.98 -22.36 -4.12
N ARG A 128 6.70 -22.34 -4.51
CA ARG A 128 6.26 -22.34 -5.90
C ARG A 128 5.28 -21.21 -6.12
N VAL A 129 5.32 -20.59 -7.30
CA VAL A 129 4.43 -19.47 -7.65
C VAL A 129 2.95 -19.87 -7.57
N SER A 130 2.62 -21.14 -7.79
CA SER A 130 1.26 -21.67 -7.62
C SER A 130 0.66 -21.41 -6.24
N ASN A 131 1.50 -21.37 -5.20
CA ASN A 131 1.08 -21.20 -3.82
C ASN A 131 1.07 -19.73 -3.37
N ILE A 132 1.57 -18.82 -4.19
CA ILE A 132 1.59 -17.39 -3.89
C ILE A 132 0.20 -16.81 -4.14
N PRO A 133 -0.51 -16.33 -3.11
CA PRO A 133 -1.81 -15.70 -3.29
C PRO A 133 -1.65 -14.30 -3.89
N THR A 134 -2.73 -13.75 -4.42
CA THR A 134 -2.82 -12.31 -4.62
C THR A 134 -2.99 -11.59 -3.28
N GLU A 135 -2.83 -10.28 -3.27
CA GLU A 135 -3.31 -9.45 -2.16
C GLU A 135 -4.81 -9.65 -1.93
N LYS A 136 -5.27 -9.35 -0.71
CA LYS A 136 -6.69 -9.43 -0.38
C LYS A 136 -7.43 -8.22 -0.96
N LEU A 137 -8.36 -8.47 -1.87
CA LEU A 137 -9.38 -7.50 -2.29
C LEU A 137 -10.69 -7.81 -1.52
N ASN A 138 -11.78 -8.11 -2.22
CA ASN A 138 -12.95 -8.78 -1.67
C ASN A 138 -12.75 -10.31 -1.58
N ASN A 139 -12.09 -10.89 -2.57
CA ASN A 139 -11.61 -12.28 -2.57
C ASN A 139 -10.08 -12.31 -2.75
N LYS A 140 -9.51 -13.51 -2.85
CA LYS A 140 -8.14 -13.75 -3.25
C LYS A 140 -8.08 -14.93 -4.20
N ILE A 141 -7.14 -14.88 -5.15
CA ILE A 141 -6.79 -16.02 -6.01
C ILE A 141 -5.30 -16.31 -5.79
N SER A 142 -4.67 -17.13 -6.62
CA SER A 142 -3.22 -17.37 -6.53
C SER A 142 -2.58 -17.49 -7.91
N GLY A 143 -1.24 -17.49 -7.92
CA GLY A 143 -0.44 -17.76 -9.12
C GLY A 143 -0.73 -19.13 -9.74
N PHE A 144 -1.49 -20.01 -9.08
CA PHE A 144 -1.96 -21.28 -9.63
C PHE A 144 -2.71 -21.09 -10.95
N ALA A 145 -3.48 -20.00 -11.12
CA ALA A 145 -4.18 -19.76 -12.37
C ALA A 145 -3.21 -19.61 -13.56
N ALA A 146 -2.14 -18.83 -13.38
CA ALA A 146 -1.09 -18.69 -14.39
C ALA A 146 -0.35 -20.01 -14.63
N VAL A 147 0.12 -20.67 -13.55
CA VAL A 147 0.85 -21.95 -13.63
C VAL A 147 0.01 -22.99 -14.36
N LYS A 148 -1.24 -23.19 -13.96
CA LYS A 148 -2.14 -24.17 -14.59
C LYS A 148 -2.31 -23.90 -16.07
N ALA A 149 -2.57 -22.65 -16.46
CA ALA A 149 -2.79 -22.30 -17.86
C ALA A 149 -1.54 -22.57 -18.73
N MET A 150 -0.35 -22.26 -18.23
CA MET A 150 0.91 -22.55 -18.91
C MET A 150 1.14 -24.06 -19.08
N TYR A 151 0.94 -24.86 -18.02
CA TYR A 151 1.12 -26.31 -18.10
C TYR A 151 0.04 -26.99 -18.96
N ASP A 152 -1.19 -26.49 -18.97
CA ASP A 152 -2.24 -26.95 -19.88
C ASP A 152 -1.85 -26.71 -21.34
N ALA A 153 -1.21 -25.58 -21.66
CA ALA A 153 -0.71 -25.28 -23.00
C ALA A 153 0.44 -26.22 -23.39
N LEU A 154 1.45 -26.36 -22.51
CA LEU A 154 2.57 -27.29 -22.71
C LEU A 154 2.12 -28.74 -22.93
N GLY A 155 1.01 -29.16 -22.33
CA GLY A 155 0.45 -30.50 -22.52
C GLY A 155 -0.36 -30.70 -23.80
N LYS A 156 -0.79 -29.63 -24.48
CA LYS A 156 -1.66 -29.68 -25.66
C LYS A 156 -0.96 -29.34 -26.96
N GLU A 157 0.09 -28.53 -26.90
CA GLU A 157 0.77 -28.01 -28.08
C GLU A 157 2.27 -27.82 -27.82
N ILE A 158 3.04 -27.72 -28.91
CA ILE A 158 4.45 -27.33 -28.84
C ILE A 158 4.50 -25.80 -28.71
N VAL A 159 4.67 -25.31 -27.48
CA VAL A 159 4.78 -23.86 -27.21
C VAL A 159 6.16 -23.33 -27.59
N ALA A 160 7.21 -24.15 -27.51
CA ALA A 160 8.55 -23.79 -27.95
C ALA A 160 8.62 -23.49 -29.47
N PRO A 161 9.63 -22.75 -29.95
CA PRO A 161 9.84 -22.51 -31.39
C PRO A 161 10.06 -23.77 -32.23
N TYR A 162 10.39 -24.89 -31.58
CA TYR A 162 10.71 -26.15 -32.23
C TYR A 162 10.33 -27.34 -31.33
N ASP A 163 10.20 -28.51 -31.94
CA ASP A 163 9.97 -29.76 -31.21
C ASP A 163 11.23 -30.19 -30.45
N GLY A 164 11.09 -30.40 -29.14
CA GLY A 164 12.18 -30.87 -28.28
C GLY A 164 12.73 -32.24 -28.68
N ALA A 165 11.96 -33.06 -29.39
CA ALA A 165 12.41 -34.35 -29.94
C ALA A 165 13.52 -34.20 -31.00
N LEU A 166 13.68 -33.00 -31.59
CA LEU A 166 14.73 -32.72 -32.57
C LEU A 166 16.10 -32.46 -31.92
N ILE A 167 16.16 -32.28 -30.60
CA ILE A 167 17.40 -31.94 -29.90
C ILE A 167 18.31 -33.18 -29.81
N PRO A 168 19.52 -33.17 -30.41
CA PRO A 168 20.42 -34.32 -30.34
C PRO A 168 20.98 -34.58 -28.93
N ILE A 169 21.42 -35.82 -28.69
CA ILE A 169 22.20 -36.18 -27.50
C ILE A 169 23.47 -35.30 -27.43
N GLY A 170 23.75 -34.72 -26.25
CA GLY A 170 24.87 -33.80 -26.03
C GLY A 170 24.55 -32.32 -26.32
N VAL A 171 23.46 -32.04 -27.04
CA VAL A 171 22.91 -30.68 -27.18
C VAL A 171 21.95 -30.39 -26.03
N ALA A 172 21.06 -31.34 -25.70
CA ALA A 172 20.12 -31.22 -24.59
C ALA A 172 20.83 -31.07 -23.24
N GLY A 173 20.44 -30.06 -22.45
CA GLY A 173 20.97 -29.84 -21.10
C GLY A 173 22.41 -29.35 -21.06
N SER A 174 22.98 -28.95 -22.20
CA SER A 174 24.32 -28.38 -22.30
C SER A 174 24.26 -26.86 -22.55
N PRO A 175 25.41 -26.16 -22.44
CA PRO A 175 25.49 -24.75 -22.82
C PRO A 175 24.99 -24.46 -24.24
N VAL A 176 24.94 -25.45 -25.15
CA VAL A 176 24.37 -25.27 -26.49
C VAL A 176 22.89 -24.87 -26.42
N THR A 177 22.08 -25.56 -25.62
CA THR A 177 20.67 -25.19 -25.42
C THR A 177 20.44 -24.03 -24.46
N GLY A 178 21.44 -23.68 -23.64
CA GLY A 178 21.29 -22.70 -22.55
C GLY A 178 21.95 -21.33 -22.75
N HIS A 179 23.06 -21.27 -23.48
CA HIS A 179 23.96 -20.11 -23.58
C HIS A 179 24.49 -19.88 -25.01
N THR A 180 23.72 -20.31 -26.00
CA THR A 180 23.98 -19.98 -27.41
C THR A 180 22.71 -19.45 -28.03
N ARG A 181 22.79 -19.05 -29.30
CA ARG A 181 21.66 -18.62 -30.12
C ARG A 181 20.40 -19.50 -29.98
N LEU A 182 20.57 -20.82 -29.88
CA LEU A 182 19.42 -21.72 -29.73
C LEU A 182 18.61 -21.44 -28.46
N GLY A 183 19.30 -21.16 -27.35
CA GLY A 183 18.69 -20.83 -26.06
C GLY A 183 18.35 -19.35 -25.93
N GLU A 184 19.39 -18.51 -25.96
CA GLU A 184 19.37 -17.09 -25.59
C GLU A 184 18.63 -16.20 -26.59
N ASP A 185 18.69 -16.52 -27.89
CA ASP A 185 18.11 -15.68 -28.95
C ASP A 185 16.80 -16.24 -29.50
N ILE A 186 16.59 -17.56 -29.41
CA ILE A 186 15.43 -18.25 -30.03
C ILE A 186 14.48 -18.80 -28.97
N LEU A 187 14.93 -19.78 -28.17
CA LEU A 187 14.05 -20.51 -27.27
C LEU A 187 13.48 -19.63 -26.14
N PHE A 188 14.34 -18.99 -25.35
CA PHE A 188 13.88 -18.28 -24.14
C PHE A 188 13.04 -17.05 -24.46
N PRO A 189 13.38 -16.19 -25.44
CA PRO A 189 12.55 -15.05 -25.76
C PRO A 189 11.17 -15.44 -26.28
N GLU A 190 11.09 -16.42 -27.21
CA GLU A 190 9.81 -16.85 -27.78
C GLU A 190 8.93 -17.56 -26.73
N LEU A 191 9.54 -18.43 -25.92
CA LEU A 191 8.82 -19.14 -24.88
C LEU A 191 8.35 -18.18 -23.77
N ALA A 192 9.14 -17.16 -23.42
CA ALA A 192 8.73 -16.08 -22.50
C ALA A 192 7.49 -15.35 -23.02
N GLN A 193 7.50 -14.92 -24.28
CA GLN A 193 6.38 -14.20 -24.88
C GLN A 193 5.07 -15.01 -24.86
N LYS A 194 5.14 -16.29 -25.23
CA LYS A 194 3.95 -17.15 -25.26
C LYS A 194 3.44 -17.46 -23.85
N LEU A 195 4.30 -17.92 -22.96
CA LEU A 195 3.88 -18.36 -21.62
C LEU A 195 3.37 -17.19 -20.77
N VAL A 196 4.05 -16.05 -20.78
CA VAL A 196 3.63 -14.90 -19.97
C VAL A 196 2.28 -14.37 -20.44
N LYS A 197 2.04 -14.27 -21.75
CA LYS A 197 0.73 -13.87 -22.29
C LYS A 197 -0.39 -14.80 -21.80
N ILE A 198 -0.19 -16.12 -21.92
CA ILE A 198 -1.14 -17.13 -21.43
C ILE A 198 -1.42 -16.94 -19.93
N GLY A 199 -0.35 -16.76 -19.14
CA GLY A 199 -0.45 -16.56 -17.69
C GLY A 199 -1.23 -15.30 -17.31
N VAL A 200 -0.95 -14.17 -17.96
CA VAL A 200 -1.63 -12.90 -17.70
C VAL A 200 -3.12 -13.00 -18.02
N GLU A 201 -3.46 -13.53 -19.19
CA GLU A 201 -4.86 -13.70 -19.61
C GLU A 201 -5.64 -14.59 -18.64
N ALA A 202 -5.02 -15.69 -18.19
CA ALA A 202 -5.60 -16.59 -17.19
C ALA A 202 -5.83 -15.86 -15.86
N MET A 203 -4.84 -15.14 -15.33
CA MET A 203 -4.96 -14.38 -14.09
C MET A 203 -6.08 -13.35 -14.16
N LEU A 204 -6.11 -12.54 -15.22
CA LEU A 204 -7.15 -11.52 -15.42
C LEU A 204 -8.55 -12.14 -15.49
N GLN A 205 -8.70 -13.28 -16.16
CA GLN A 205 -9.97 -14.00 -16.23
C GLN A 205 -10.40 -14.58 -14.88
N THR A 206 -9.45 -15.11 -14.10
CA THR A 206 -9.72 -15.64 -12.76
C THR A 206 -10.15 -14.53 -11.79
N TYR A 207 -9.56 -13.33 -11.87
CA TYR A 207 -10.04 -12.17 -11.11
C TYR A 207 -11.52 -11.87 -11.39
N ARG A 208 -11.90 -11.76 -12.67
CA ARG A 208 -13.29 -11.49 -13.08
C ARG A 208 -14.25 -12.57 -12.58
N SER A 209 -13.86 -13.83 -12.77
CA SER A 209 -14.66 -15.00 -12.33
C SER A 209 -14.86 -15.04 -10.82
N ALA A 210 -13.92 -14.49 -10.05
CA ALA A 210 -14.01 -14.35 -8.59
C ALA A 210 -14.73 -13.06 -8.13
N GLY A 211 -15.40 -12.34 -9.03
CA GLY A 211 -16.14 -11.11 -8.72
C GLY A 211 -15.23 -9.95 -8.31
N MET A 212 -14.00 -9.91 -8.83
CA MET A 212 -13.01 -8.88 -8.51
C MET A 212 -12.68 -8.03 -9.73
N ARG A 213 -12.42 -6.74 -9.54
CA ARG A 213 -11.77 -5.93 -10.57
C ARG A 213 -10.36 -6.49 -10.79
N PRO A 214 -9.95 -6.79 -12.04
CA PRO A 214 -8.62 -7.32 -12.30
C PRO A 214 -7.51 -6.36 -11.85
N CYS A 215 -6.50 -6.90 -11.18
CA CYS A 215 -5.26 -6.21 -10.86
C CYS A 215 -4.22 -6.53 -11.93
N HIS A 216 -3.94 -5.55 -12.79
CA HIS A 216 -3.05 -5.72 -13.94
C HIS A 216 -1.61 -5.95 -13.48
N TRP A 217 -1.20 -5.25 -12.43
CA TRP A 217 0.12 -5.40 -11.81
C TRP A 217 0.37 -6.82 -11.28
N MET A 218 -0.54 -7.32 -10.44
CA MET A 218 -0.38 -8.64 -9.82
C MET A 218 -0.52 -9.78 -10.84
N ALA A 219 -1.38 -9.62 -11.85
CA ALA A 219 -1.48 -10.55 -12.97
C ALA A 219 -0.16 -10.65 -13.75
N GLY A 220 0.46 -9.51 -14.07
CA GLY A 220 1.77 -9.44 -14.72
C GLY A 220 2.87 -10.08 -13.87
N LEU A 221 2.98 -9.71 -12.60
CA LEU A 221 4.01 -10.24 -11.69
C LEU A 221 3.94 -11.75 -11.52
N LEU A 222 2.76 -12.30 -11.24
CA LEU A 222 2.60 -13.74 -11.01
C LEU A 222 2.77 -14.54 -12.31
N ALA A 223 2.35 -14.01 -13.46
CA ALA A 223 2.59 -14.64 -14.75
C ALA A 223 4.09 -14.65 -15.10
N CYS A 224 4.80 -13.53 -14.94
CA CYS A 224 6.24 -13.47 -15.12
C CYS A 224 6.96 -14.45 -14.18
N ALA A 225 6.62 -14.46 -12.90
CA ALA A 225 7.24 -15.34 -11.92
C ALA A 225 7.02 -16.83 -12.28
N ALA A 226 5.80 -17.20 -12.67
CA ALA A 226 5.47 -18.56 -13.09
C ALA A 226 6.23 -18.98 -14.36
N ALA A 227 6.33 -18.10 -15.36
CA ALA A 227 7.13 -18.38 -16.56
C ALA A 227 8.62 -18.56 -16.22
N LEU A 228 9.16 -17.77 -15.28
CA LEU A 228 10.53 -17.88 -14.81
C LEU A 228 10.80 -19.13 -13.95
N GLU A 229 9.78 -19.91 -13.55
CA GLU A 229 9.97 -21.26 -13.01
C GLU A 229 10.31 -22.29 -14.11
N ILE A 230 9.90 -22.02 -15.36
CA ILE A 230 10.13 -22.87 -16.54
C ILE A 230 11.40 -22.43 -17.28
N LEU A 231 11.58 -21.12 -17.44
CA LEU A 231 12.67 -20.51 -18.22
C LEU A 231 13.98 -20.40 -17.44
N HIS A 232 15.11 -20.29 -18.14
CA HIS A 232 16.37 -19.94 -17.52
C HIS A 232 16.43 -18.42 -17.22
N PRO A 233 16.36 -17.97 -15.95
CA PRO A 233 16.30 -16.55 -15.63
C PRO A 233 17.65 -15.81 -15.79
N ASP A 234 18.77 -16.54 -15.88
CA ASP A 234 20.10 -15.97 -15.94
C ASP A 234 20.62 -15.81 -17.37
N ALA A 235 19.90 -16.34 -18.35
CA ALA A 235 20.28 -16.29 -19.75
C ALA A 235 20.35 -14.83 -20.24
N TYR A 236 21.44 -14.49 -20.95
CA TYR A 236 21.61 -13.19 -21.57
C TYR A 236 20.95 -13.24 -22.94
N VAL A 237 19.74 -12.68 -23.03
CA VAL A 237 19.02 -12.66 -24.29
C VAL A 237 19.75 -11.81 -25.34
N GLY A 238 19.47 -12.08 -26.62
CA GLY A 238 20.08 -11.38 -27.75
C GLY A 238 20.01 -9.85 -27.64
N GLU A 239 20.99 -9.16 -28.23
CA GLU A 239 21.14 -7.71 -28.12
C GLU A 239 19.97 -6.92 -28.72
N GLU A 240 19.12 -7.54 -29.53
CA GLU A 240 17.86 -6.95 -30.01
C GLU A 240 16.88 -6.62 -28.86
N TRP A 241 17.04 -7.27 -27.71
CA TRP A 241 16.25 -7.00 -26.50
C TRP A 241 16.89 -5.93 -25.60
N GLY A 242 18.18 -5.63 -25.79
CA GLY A 242 18.91 -4.66 -25.00
C GLY A 242 20.37 -5.05 -24.76
N PRO A 243 21.16 -4.22 -24.05
CA PRO A 243 22.60 -4.42 -23.93
C PRO A 243 22.98 -5.77 -23.31
N PHE A 244 24.00 -6.43 -23.89
CA PHE A 244 24.60 -7.63 -23.33
C PHE A 244 25.11 -7.39 -21.89
N LEU A 245 25.06 -8.43 -21.06
CA LEU A 245 25.31 -8.39 -19.60
C LEU A 245 24.31 -7.59 -18.75
N GLN A 246 23.41 -6.82 -19.35
CA GLN A 246 22.39 -6.03 -18.63
C GLN A 246 20.98 -6.58 -18.82
N THR A 247 20.74 -7.24 -19.95
CA THR A 247 19.41 -7.73 -20.35
C THR A 247 19.36 -9.24 -20.23
N ARG A 248 18.33 -9.74 -19.54
CA ARG A 248 18.14 -11.17 -19.26
C ARG A 248 16.68 -11.55 -19.42
N THR A 249 16.39 -12.84 -19.43
CA THR A 249 15.04 -13.40 -19.59
C THR A 249 13.93 -12.69 -18.78
N PRO A 250 14.14 -12.29 -17.49
CA PRO A 250 13.11 -11.57 -16.74
C PRO A 250 12.63 -10.27 -17.40
N TYR A 251 13.49 -9.57 -18.14
CA TYR A 251 13.12 -8.37 -18.88
C TYR A 251 12.16 -8.68 -20.03
N VAL A 252 12.41 -9.75 -20.81
CA VAL A 252 11.52 -10.18 -21.89
C VAL A 252 10.16 -10.64 -21.35
N CYS A 253 10.16 -11.35 -20.21
CA CYS A 253 8.93 -11.65 -19.48
C CYS A 253 8.19 -10.35 -19.10
N GLY A 254 8.92 -9.36 -18.57
CA GLY A 254 8.39 -8.05 -18.21
C GLY A 254 7.73 -7.32 -19.38
N LEU A 255 8.41 -7.24 -20.53
CA LEU A 255 7.89 -6.62 -21.76
C LEU A 255 6.56 -7.26 -22.18
N THR A 256 6.55 -8.59 -22.23
CA THR A 256 5.36 -9.35 -22.61
C THR A 256 4.21 -9.11 -21.64
N ALA A 257 4.47 -9.09 -20.33
CA ALA A 257 3.44 -8.84 -19.34
C ALA A 257 2.89 -7.42 -19.40
N VAL A 258 3.74 -6.42 -19.67
CA VAL A 258 3.29 -5.03 -19.88
C VAL A 258 2.30 -4.96 -21.03
N GLU A 259 2.62 -5.57 -22.17
CA GLU A 259 1.72 -5.62 -23.32
C GLU A 259 0.43 -6.40 -23.01
N ALA A 260 0.54 -7.65 -22.53
CA ALA A 260 -0.59 -8.53 -22.29
C ALA A 260 -1.55 -7.98 -21.22
N ALA A 261 -1.01 -7.33 -20.18
CA ALA A 261 -1.82 -6.72 -19.13
C ALA A 261 -2.23 -5.28 -19.46
N LYS A 262 -1.84 -4.73 -20.61
CA LYS A 262 -2.15 -3.34 -21.02
C LYS A 262 -1.66 -2.30 -20.01
N MET A 263 -0.45 -2.51 -19.48
CA MET A 263 0.22 -1.56 -18.59
C MET A 263 0.96 -0.49 -19.42
N PRO A 264 1.19 0.71 -18.89
CA PRO A 264 2.00 1.71 -19.58
C PRO A 264 3.46 1.24 -19.67
N GLU A 265 4.18 1.67 -20.71
CA GLU A 265 5.61 1.38 -20.89
C GLU A 265 6.48 2.00 -19.79
N LYS A 266 6.03 3.14 -19.26
CA LYS A 266 6.66 3.88 -18.17
C LYS A 266 5.73 4.00 -16.98
N ILE A 267 6.31 3.89 -15.79
CA ILE A 267 5.69 4.20 -14.51
C ILE A 267 6.52 5.27 -13.82
N HIS A 268 5.89 6.05 -12.93
CA HIS A 268 6.55 7.17 -12.29
C HIS A 268 6.68 6.98 -10.78
N ILE A 269 7.79 7.47 -10.22
CA ILE A 269 7.94 7.56 -8.77
C ILE A 269 7.16 8.77 -8.24
N ARG A 270 6.26 8.51 -7.29
CA ARG A 270 5.39 9.51 -6.67
C ARG A 270 6.22 10.61 -6.03
N GLY A 271 5.84 11.85 -6.33
CA GLY A 271 6.46 13.05 -5.76
C GLY A 271 7.71 13.55 -6.50
N THR A 272 8.40 12.68 -7.25
CA THR A 272 9.54 13.09 -8.10
C THR A 272 9.18 13.12 -9.58
N GLY A 273 8.22 12.31 -10.02
CA GLY A 273 7.88 12.15 -11.44
C GLY A 273 8.97 11.42 -12.22
N GLU A 274 9.90 10.75 -11.55
CA GLU A 274 10.94 9.98 -12.22
C GLU A 274 10.36 8.82 -13.01
N GLU A 275 10.70 8.73 -14.29
CA GLU A 275 10.32 7.64 -15.18
C GLU A 275 11.15 6.39 -14.93
N LEU A 276 10.47 5.28 -14.67
CA LEU A 276 11.04 3.94 -14.67
C LEU A 276 10.40 3.12 -15.79
N GLU A 277 11.17 2.22 -16.38
CA GLU A 277 10.67 1.27 -17.34
C GLU A 277 9.85 0.17 -16.65
N THR A 278 8.56 0.08 -16.97
CA THR A 278 7.63 -0.84 -16.31
C THR A 278 8.08 -2.29 -16.47
N ALA A 279 8.54 -2.67 -17.66
CA ALA A 279 9.00 -4.03 -17.96
C ALA A 279 10.18 -4.47 -17.07
N ARG A 280 11.14 -3.57 -16.85
CA ARG A 280 12.31 -3.82 -15.99
C ARG A 280 11.87 -4.06 -14.54
N VAL A 281 11.09 -3.15 -13.99
CA VAL A 281 10.60 -3.23 -12.60
C VAL A 281 9.76 -4.49 -12.40
N LEU A 282 8.84 -4.78 -13.33
CA LEU A 282 7.98 -5.96 -13.26
C LEU A 282 8.79 -7.27 -13.33
N GLY A 283 9.74 -7.37 -14.26
CA GLY A 283 10.60 -8.55 -14.41
C GLY A 283 11.47 -8.81 -13.19
N ASP A 284 12.08 -7.76 -12.64
CA ASP A 284 12.93 -7.82 -11.45
C ASP A 284 12.13 -8.26 -10.20
N LEU A 285 10.96 -7.65 -9.98
CA LEU A 285 10.10 -8.02 -8.85
C LEU A 285 9.48 -9.41 -9.02
N ALA A 286 9.19 -9.84 -10.25
CA ALA A 286 8.74 -11.20 -10.53
C ALA A 286 9.82 -12.25 -10.23
N LEU A 287 11.08 -11.94 -10.56
CA LEU A 287 12.22 -12.80 -10.19
C LEU A 287 12.36 -12.89 -8.67
N ILE A 288 12.19 -11.78 -7.95
CA ILE A 288 12.16 -11.78 -6.48
C ILE A 288 11.03 -12.69 -5.98
N LEU A 289 9.80 -12.52 -6.48
CA LEU A 289 8.63 -13.31 -6.06
C LEU A 289 8.84 -14.82 -6.27
N LYS A 290 9.47 -15.21 -7.38
CA LYS A 290 9.81 -16.62 -7.67
C LYS A 290 10.73 -17.22 -6.59
N ASP A 291 11.69 -16.45 -6.09
CA ASP A 291 12.79 -16.98 -5.27
C ASP A 291 12.61 -16.82 -3.75
N VAL A 292 11.60 -16.08 -3.29
CA VAL A 292 11.40 -15.73 -1.85
C VAL A 292 10.68 -16.78 -1.01
N GLY A 293 10.10 -17.82 -1.63
CA GLY A 293 9.35 -18.87 -0.93
C GLY A 293 7.86 -18.80 -1.21
N ALA A 294 7.03 -18.97 -0.16
CA ALA A 294 5.58 -18.97 -0.27
C ALA A 294 4.96 -17.90 0.65
N PRO A 295 5.06 -16.60 0.29
CA PRO A 295 4.50 -15.51 1.08
C PRO A 295 2.98 -15.70 1.29
N THR A 296 2.50 -15.27 2.45
CA THR A 296 1.08 -15.30 2.79
C THR A 296 0.34 -14.13 2.15
N VAL A 297 -0.99 -14.13 2.28
CA VAL A 297 -1.83 -13.01 1.81
C VAL A 297 -1.38 -11.68 2.43
N VAL A 298 -1.02 -11.68 3.72
CA VAL A 298 -0.56 -10.46 4.40
C VAL A 298 0.82 -10.03 3.87
N GLY A 299 1.69 -11.00 3.57
CA GLY A 299 2.93 -10.81 2.80
C GLY A 299 2.68 -10.02 1.51
N MET A 300 1.72 -10.50 0.72
CA MET A 300 1.38 -9.94 -0.59
C MET A 300 0.66 -8.59 -0.50
N ILE A 301 -0.13 -8.34 0.55
CA ILE A 301 -0.66 -6.99 0.81
C ILE A 301 0.50 -6.02 1.05
N MET A 302 1.44 -6.32 1.96
CA MET A 302 2.53 -5.38 2.23
C MET A 302 3.49 -5.24 1.06
N PHE A 303 3.72 -6.30 0.29
CA PHE A 303 4.49 -6.22 -0.95
C PHE A 303 3.84 -5.25 -1.95
N ASN A 304 2.53 -5.37 -2.16
CA ASN A 304 1.81 -4.46 -3.06
C ASN A 304 1.84 -3.01 -2.54
N GLU A 305 1.72 -2.82 -1.22
CA GLU A 305 1.81 -1.50 -0.57
C GLU A 305 3.24 -0.92 -0.58
N ALA A 306 4.26 -1.76 -0.52
CA ALA A 306 5.65 -1.36 -0.72
C ALA A 306 5.89 -0.88 -2.16
N CYS A 307 5.09 -1.35 -3.13
CA CYS A 307 5.13 -0.86 -4.51
C CYS A 307 4.28 0.42 -4.73
N ALA A 308 3.51 0.89 -3.74
CA ALA A 308 2.63 2.06 -3.91
C ALA A 308 3.35 3.41 -4.00
N LEU A 309 4.69 3.43 -3.96
CA LEU A 309 5.48 4.58 -4.43
C LEU A 309 5.33 4.81 -5.94
N ILE A 310 4.80 3.84 -6.69
CA ILE A 310 4.42 3.99 -8.09
C ILE A 310 3.18 4.89 -8.19
N GLN A 311 3.28 5.94 -9.01
CA GLN A 311 2.26 6.99 -9.12
C GLN A 311 0.96 6.47 -9.75
N GLU A 312 1.07 5.63 -10.78
CA GLU A 312 -0.03 5.01 -11.53
C GLU A 312 -0.78 3.93 -10.73
N GLY A 313 -0.39 3.68 -9.48
CA GLY A 313 -0.84 2.52 -8.72
C GLY A 313 -2.35 2.34 -8.61
N ALA A 314 -3.12 3.43 -8.49
CA ALA A 314 -4.59 3.36 -8.44
C ALA A 314 -5.23 2.76 -9.70
N ILE A 315 -4.62 2.97 -10.87
CA ILE A 315 -5.11 2.44 -12.16
C ILE A 315 -4.65 0.99 -12.36
N LEU A 316 -3.40 0.69 -11.96
CA LEU A 316 -2.77 -0.61 -12.15
C LEU A 316 -3.14 -1.65 -11.08
N GLY A 317 -3.68 -1.21 -9.94
CA GLY A 317 -3.92 -2.02 -8.75
C GLY A 317 -2.70 -2.16 -7.83
N VAL A 318 -1.72 -1.26 -7.94
CA VAL A 318 -0.48 -1.26 -7.15
C VAL A 318 -0.68 -0.54 -5.83
N GLY A 319 -0.91 -1.32 -4.78
CA GLY A 319 -1.23 -0.85 -3.44
C GLY A 319 -2.32 0.23 -3.45
N ARG A 320 -2.61 0.79 -2.28
CA ARG A 320 -3.65 1.82 -2.14
C ARG A 320 -3.20 2.97 -1.26
N SER A 321 -2.15 2.75 -0.47
CA SER A 321 -1.74 3.68 0.56
C SER A 321 -0.90 4.87 0.01
N GLY A 322 -0.65 4.89 -1.30
CA GLY A 322 -0.19 6.09 -2.03
C GLY A 322 -1.30 7.12 -2.34
N GLY A 323 -2.55 6.85 -1.95
CA GLY A 323 -3.71 7.68 -2.26
C GLY A 323 -4.54 7.15 -3.44
N PRO A 324 -5.72 7.75 -3.73
CA PRO A 324 -6.18 9.03 -3.19
C PRO A 324 -7.01 8.95 -1.90
N LEU A 325 -7.24 7.77 -1.34
CA LEU A 325 -8.08 7.59 -0.14
C LEU A 325 -7.28 7.20 1.10
N LEU A 326 -7.86 7.45 2.27
CA LEU A 326 -7.37 6.93 3.54
C LEU A 326 -7.71 5.45 3.70
N LEU A 327 -6.75 4.67 4.18
CA LEU A 327 -6.91 3.26 4.50
C LEU A 327 -6.77 3.04 5.99
N PRO A 328 -7.13 1.85 6.48
CA PRO A 328 -6.60 1.37 7.74
C PRO A 328 -5.07 1.54 7.78
N LEU A 329 -4.55 2.22 8.81
CA LEU A 329 -3.14 2.52 9.01
C LEU A 329 -2.30 1.25 9.06
N THR A 330 -2.88 0.13 9.51
CA THR A 330 -2.30 -1.23 9.46
C THR A 330 -1.87 -1.72 8.07
N HIS A 331 -2.24 -1.04 6.98
CA HIS A 331 -1.86 -1.41 5.61
C HIS A 331 -0.94 -0.39 4.94
N TRP A 332 -0.39 0.56 5.69
CA TRP A 332 0.18 1.77 5.11
C TRP A 332 1.70 1.82 5.28
N CYS A 333 2.45 1.63 4.19
CA CYS A 333 3.92 1.66 4.20
C CYS A 333 4.56 2.47 3.06
N THR A 334 3.77 3.07 2.16
CA THR A 334 4.30 3.84 1.01
C THR A 334 5.33 4.89 1.41
N SER A 335 5.04 5.72 2.41
CA SER A 335 5.93 6.82 2.81
C SER A 335 7.29 6.32 3.33
N ALA A 336 7.32 5.13 3.95
CA ALA A 336 8.58 4.53 4.39
C ALA A 336 9.43 4.07 3.21
N VAL A 337 8.80 3.41 2.23
CA VAL A 337 9.50 2.92 1.05
C VAL A 337 9.94 4.08 0.16
N LEU A 338 9.11 5.11 0.02
CA LEU A 338 9.48 6.32 -0.71
C LEU A 338 10.64 7.05 -0.03
N ALA A 339 10.59 7.26 1.29
CA ALA A 339 11.71 7.89 2.00
C ALA A 339 13.01 7.06 1.93
N LEU A 340 12.91 5.72 1.93
CA LEU A 340 14.06 4.83 1.69
C LEU A 340 14.62 5.03 0.28
N TYR A 341 13.75 5.02 -0.74
CA TYR A 341 14.12 5.24 -2.13
C TYR A 341 14.84 6.59 -2.30
N LEU A 342 14.25 7.67 -1.80
CA LEU A 342 14.80 9.02 -1.94
C LEU A 342 16.15 9.16 -1.22
N SER A 343 16.25 8.70 0.02
CA SER A 343 17.47 8.90 0.82
C SER A 343 18.61 7.93 0.48
N VAL A 344 18.30 6.71 0.03
CA VAL A 344 19.31 5.68 -0.22
C VAL A 344 19.59 5.51 -1.71
N ASN A 345 18.57 5.28 -2.53
CA ASN A 345 18.75 5.07 -3.96
C ASN A 345 19.13 6.39 -4.65
N LYS A 346 18.45 7.48 -4.30
CA LYS A 346 18.74 8.82 -4.87
C LYS A 346 19.77 9.62 -4.11
N GLY A 347 20.14 9.17 -2.90
CA GLY A 347 21.11 9.90 -2.07
C GLY A 347 20.65 11.30 -1.66
N MET A 348 19.34 11.58 -1.69
CA MET A 348 18.79 12.88 -1.33
C MET A 348 19.03 13.19 0.15
N GLY A 349 19.25 14.47 0.45
CA GLY A 349 19.34 14.96 1.82
C GLY A 349 18.02 14.82 2.58
N GLU A 350 18.09 14.82 3.92
CA GLU A 350 16.91 14.61 4.79
C GLU A 350 15.79 15.64 4.54
N GLU A 351 16.16 16.91 4.31
CA GLU A 351 15.21 18.01 4.04
C GLU A 351 14.51 17.84 2.69
N GLU A 352 15.29 17.60 1.64
CA GLU A 352 14.78 17.43 0.27
C GLU A 352 13.84 16.22 0.19
N ALA A 353 14.23 15.10 0.78
CA ALA A 353 13.39 13.92 0.85
C ALA A 353 12.09 14.18 1.64
N ALA A 354 12.15 14.97 2.72
CA ALA A 354 10.97 15.33 3.50
C ALA A 354 10.00 16.22 2.71
N ASP A 355 10.51 17.17 1.92
CA ASP A 355 9.69 18.01 1.04
C ASP A 355 8.96 17.18 -0.03
N VAL A 356 9.64 16.21 -0.65
CA VAL A 356 9.01 15.28 -1.61
C VAL A 356 7.89 14.49 -0.94
N VAL A 357 8.16 13.85 0.22
CA VAL A 357 7.15 13.09 0.96
C VAL A 357 5.95 13.96 1.32
N ARG A 358 6.17 15.19 1.80
CA ARG A 358 5.09 16.14 2.13
C ARG A 358 4.20 16.42 0.93
N ASN A 359 4.79 16.65 -0.25
CA ASN A 359 4.04 16.97 -1.47
C ASN A 359 3.17 15.80 -1.94
N THR A 360 3.54 14.55 -1.63
CA THR A 360 2.70 13.39 -1.98
C THR A 360 1.32 13.40 -1.29
N MET A 361 1.17 14.10 -0.17
CA MET A 361 -0.11 14.23 0.54
C MET A 361 -1.18 14.97 -0.27
N ASP A 362 -0.78 15.77 -1.28
CA ASP A 362 -1.71 16.46 -2.19
C ASP A 362 -2.50 15.49 -3.08
N GLY A 363 -2.01 14.25 -3.23
CA GLY A 363 -2.67 13.19 -3.96
C GLY A 363 -3.89 12.60 -3.25
N PHE A 364 -4.17 12.97 -2.00
CA PHE A 364 -5.29 12.44 -1.21
C PHE A 364 -6.52 13.34 -1.29
N PHE A 365 -7.71 12.72 -1.17
CA PHE A 365 -8.97 13.45 -1.02
C PHE A 365 -8.94 14.32 0.23
N GLN A 366 -8.44 13.76 1.35
CA GLN A 366 -8.26 14.43 2.64
C GLN A 366 -6.78 14.61 2.96
N LYS A 367 -6.13 15.62 2.36
CA LYS A 367 -4.70 15.94 2.57
C LYS A 367 -4.31 16.00 4.05
N GLU A 368 -5.12 16.69 4.84
CA GLU A 368 -4.82 16.92 6.25
C GLU A 368 -4.83 15.61 7.05
N HIS A 369 -5.88 14.80 6.90
CA HIS A 369 -5.98 13.49 7.55
C HIS A 369 -4.88 12.54 7.06
N ALA A 370 -4.51 12.57 5.77
CA ALA A 370 -3.40 11.77 5.26
C ALA A 370 -2.05 12.16 5.89
N THR A 371 -1.86 13.46 6.11
CA THR A 371 -0.66 14.00 6.79
C THR A 371 -0.60 13.52 8.25
N VAL A 372 -1.72 13.58 8.97
CA VAL A 372 -1.81 13.10 10.36
C VAL A 372 -1.62 11.58 10.45
N ALA A 373 -2.28 10.82 9.58
CA ALA A 373 -2.13 9.36 9.49
C ALA A 373 -0.66 8.95 9.28
N THR A 374 0.01 9.61 8.33
CA THR A 374 1.41 9.36 8.02
C THR A 374 2.34 9.71 9.20
N ASN A 375 2.06 10.79 9.94
CA ASN A 375 2.80 11.14 11.15
C ASN A 375 2.63 10.10 12.26
N ILE A 376 1.38 9.68 12.53
CA ILE A 376 1.04 8.65 13.51
C ILE A 376 1.85 7.37 13.23
N LEU A 377 1.85 6.92 11.98
CA LEU A 377 2.58 5.74 11.54
C LEU A 377 4.09 5.88 11.74
N ALA A 378 4.67 7.00 11.29
CA ALA A 378 6.09 7.24 11.40
C ALA A 378 6.56 7.28 12.86
N ARG A 379 5.82 7.96 13.75
CA ARG A 379 6.10 7.99 15.19
C ARG A 379 5.98 6.61 15.82
N ARG A 380 4.93 5.85 15.46
CA ARG A 380 4.74 4.52 16.01
C ARG A 380 5.84 3.56 15.57
N ALA A 381 6.21 3.58 14.28
CA ALA A 381 7.33 2.81 13.76
C ALA A 381 8.67 3.21 14.40
N HIS A 382 8.85 4.51 14.72
CA HIS A 382 10.06 5.00 15.38
C HIS A 382 10.26 4.43 16.79
N PHE A 383 9.19 4.02 17.49
CA PHE A 383 9.32 3.30 18.77
C PHE A 383 9.86 1.87 18.60
N ILE A 384 9.62 1.24 17.45
CA ILE A 384 10.12 -0.11 17.15
C ILE A 384 11.58 -0.06 16.75
N GLU A 385 11.89 0.72 15.71
CA GLU A 385 13.25 0.88 15.21
C GLU A 385 13.43 2.33 14.76
N ARG A 386 14.23 3.09 15.50
CA ARG A 386 14.52 4.49 15.17
C ARG A 386 15.43 4.56 13.96
N GLY A 387 15.19 5.43 12.98
CA GLY A 387 16.17 5.59 11.89
C GLY A 387 15.85 6.71 10.89
N PRO A 388 16.69 6.84 9.85
CA PRO A 388 16.61 7.93 8.88
C PRO A 388 15.26 8.04 8.19
N VAL A 389 14.68 6.90 7.77
CA VAL A 389 13.39 6.84 7.06
C VAL A 389 12.28 7.44 7.92
N THR A 390 12.15 6.99 9.17
CA THR A 390 11.12 7.55 10.08
C THR A 390 11.34 9.04 10.39
N ARG A 391 12.60 9.51 10.50
CA ARG A 391 12.89 10.93 10.73
C ARG A 391 12.47 11.81 9.57
N ILE A 392 12.79 11.40 8.34
CA ILE A 392 12.37 12.09 7.10
C ILE A 392 10.86 12.25 7.10
N VAL A 393 10.13 11.15 7.33
CA VAL A 393 8.66 11.18 7.26
C VAL A 393 8.06 11.99 8.40
N MET A 394 8.57 11.87 9.64
CA MET A 394 8.11 12.71 10.76
C MET A 394 8.33 14.19 10.44
N LYS A 395 9.50 14.56 9.90
CA LYS A 395 9.82 15.94 9.53
C LYS A 395 8.88 16.47 8.44
N ALA A 396 8.56 15.65 7.45
CA ALA A 396 7.63 15.98 6.38
C ALA A 396 6.22 16.29 6.88
N THR A 397 5.76 15.60 7.93
CA THR A 397 4.36 15.64 8.36
C THR A 397 4.10 16.38 9.67
N GLU A 398 5.13 16.64 10.49
CA GLU A 398 5.00 17.31 11.79
C GLU A 398 4.35 18.70 11.70
N PRO A 399 4.73 19.59 10.75
CA PRO A 399 4.10 20.90 10.66
C PRO A 399 2.60 20.81 10.34
N GLY A 400 2.24 19.93 9.41
CA GLY A 400 0.84 19.73 9.01
C GLY A 400 0.00 19.08 10.12
N MET A 401 0.54 18.08 10.81
CA MET A 401 -0.12 17.48 11.99
C MET A 401 -0.32 18.52 13.09
N THR A 402 0.72 19.29 13.42
CA THR A 402 0.68 20.34 14.45
C THR A 402 -0.40 21.37 14.12
N GLN A 403 -0.45 21.85 12.88
CA GLN A 403 -1.45 22.80 12.43
C GLN A 403 -2.88 22.22 12.51
N ALA A 404 -3.06 20.97 12.08
CA ALA A 404 -4.35 20.28 12.09
C ALA A 404 -4.93 20.14 13.51
N VAL A 405 -4.08 19.77 14.48
CA VAL A 405 -4.46 19.62 15.89
C VAL A 405 -4.71 20.99 16.51
N TYR A 406 -3.77 21.93 16.36
CA TYR A 406 -3.86 23.27 16.95
C TYR A 406 -5.14 23.98 16.53
N ARG A 407 -5.45 23.99 15.22
CA ARG A 407 -6.66 24.65 14.70
C ARG A 407 -7.94 24.06 15.31
N ARG A 408 -8.02 22.74 15.47
CA ARG A 408 -9.20 22.09 16.07
C ARG A 408 -9.33 22.36 17.55
N VAL A 409 -8.22 22.32 18.30
CA VAL A 409 -8.22 22.62 19.73
C VAL A 409 -8.70 24.04 19.96
N THR A 410 -8.13 25.03 19.25
CA THR A 410 -8.52 26.44 19.37
C THR A 410 -9.99 26.63 19.00
N ARG A 411 -10.44 26.08 17.86
CA ARG A 411 -11.83 26.22 17.43
C ARG A 411 -12.83 25.57 18.39
N ALA A 412 -12.52 24.39 18.93
CA ALA A 412 -13.38 23.72 19.90
C ALA A 412 -13.46 24.52 21.21
N TYR A 413 -12.32 25.03 21.69
CA TYR A 413 -12.26 25.85 22.90
C TYR A 413 -13.09 27.14 22.74
N GLU A 414 -12.90 27.89 21.66
CA GLU A 414 -13.64 29.13 21.43
C GLU A 414 -15.14 28.88 21.25
N ALA A 415 -15.51 27.85 20.48
CA ALA A 415 -16.90 27.47 20.31
C ALA A 415 -17.61 27.14 21.63
N MET A 416 -16.92 26.42 22.54
CA MET A 416 -17.47 26.12 23.87
C MET A 416 -17.56 27.37 24.76
N LYS A 417 -16.58 28.28 24.67
CA LYS A 417 -16.61 29.55 25.39
C LYS A 417 -17.76 30.45 24.92
N GLU A 418 -18.13 30.36 23.64
CA GLU A 418 -19.30 31.01 23.04
C GLU A 418 -20.64 30.31 23.39
N GLY A 419 -20.60 29.22 24.15
CA GLY A 419 -21.79 28.53 24.67
C GLY A 419 -22.28 27.35 23.82
N LYS A 420 -21.58 26.96 22.76
CA LYS A 420 -21.91 25.71 22.03
C LYS A 420 -21.59 24.50 22.89
N ASN A 421 -22.43 23.46 22.80
CA ASN A 421 -22.14 22.21 23.50
C ASN A 421 -21.15 21.35 22.69
N LEU A 422 -20.50 20.40 23.36
CA LEU A 422 -19.45 19.59 22.75
C LEU A 422 -19.94 18.70 21.59
N THR A 423 -21.19 18.22 21.68
CA THR A 423 -21.81 17.43 20.61
C THR A 423 -21.98 18.24 19.32
N GLU A 424 -22.37 19.51 19.42
CA GLU A 424 -22.47 20.44 18.28
C GLU A 424 -21.09 20.72 17.66
N VAL A 425 -20.08 20.93 18.50
CA VAL A 425 -18.70 21.15 18.05
C VAL A 425 -18.18 19.95 17.27
N THR A 426 -18.31 18.73 17.81
CA THR A 426 -17.88 17.52 17.11
C THR A 426 -18.65 17.31 15.81
N ARG A 427 -19.98 17.52 15.82
CA ARG A 427 -20.80 17.39 14.60
C ARG A 427 -20.37 18.37 13.51
N GLN A 428 -19.96 19.59 13.89
CA GLN A 428 -19.43 20.57 12.94
C GLN A 428 -18.13 20.07 12.28
N PHE A 429 -17.20 19.50 13.03
CA PHE A 429 -15.96 18.94 12.47
C PHE A 429 -16.23 17.74 11.54
N GLU A 430 -17.16 16.86 11.89
CA GLU A 430 -17.58 15.74 11.02
C GLU A 430 -18.15 16.24 9.69
N GLN A 431 -19.02 17.25 9.74
CA GLN A 431 -19.65 17.80 8.55
C GLN A 431 -18.62 18.44 7.61
N GLU A 432 -17.70 19.24 8.16
CA GLU A 432 -16.61 19.85 7.40
C GLU A 432 -15.70 18.79 6.76
N ARG A 433 -15.44 17.68 7.47
CA ARG A 433 -14.66 16.55 6.95
C ARG A 433 -15.36 15.88 5.77
N ILE A 434 -16.67 15.65 5.86
CA ILE A 434 -17.48 15.04 4.79
C ILE A 434 -17.53 15.95 3.56
N GLU A 435 -17.68 17.25 3.76
CA GLU A 435 -17.67 18.24 2.67
C GLU A 435 -16.32 18.31 1.97
N ALA A 436 -15.22 18.35 2.73
CA ALA A 436 -13.87 18.33 2.20
C ALA A 436 -13.59 17.05 1.39
N LEU A 437 -14.10 15.90 1.84
CA LEU A 437 -14.02 14.64 1.11
C LEU A 437 -14.75 14.72 -0.23
N GLY A 438 -15.95 15.28 -0.27
CA GLY A 438 -16.72 15.49 -1.50
C GLY A 438 -15.98 16.36 -2.51
N GLN A 439 -15.39 17.48 -2.05
CA GLN A 439 -14.57 18.37 -2.86
C GLN A 439 -13.30 17.67 -3.38
N GLY A 440 -12.59 16.94 -2.51
CA GLY A 440 -11.41 16.17 -2.88
C GLY A 440 -11.72 15.08 -3.90
N THR A 441 -12.84 14.38 -3.72
CA THR A 441 -13.33 13.33 -4.63
C THR A 441 -13.61 13.91 -6.02
N ALA A 442 -14.38 15.00 -6.11
CA ALA A 442 -14.68 15.68 -7.36
C ALA A 442 -13.39 16.15 -8.08
N ARG A 443 -12.49 16.82 -7.34
CA ARG A 443 -11.22 17.35 -7.86
C ARG A 443 -10.31 16.26 -8.45
N ILE A 444 -10.11 15.18 -7.72
CA ILE A 444 -9.16 14.12 -8.11
C ILE A 444 -9.78 13.22 -9.18
N LEU A 445 -11.02 12.78 -9.00
CA LEU A 445 -11.66 11.86 -9.97
C LEU A 445 -11.99 12.53 -11.29
N SER A 446 -12.19 13.86 -11.34
CA SER A 446 -12.32 14.59 -12.61
C SER A 446 -11.09 14.38 -13.50
N LYS A 447 -9.89 14.45 -12.91
CA LYS A 447 -8.62 14.24 -13.62
C LYS A 447 -8.44 12.78 -14.01
N VAL A 448 -8.66 11.86 -13.07
CA VAL A 448 -8.44 10.42 -13.28
C VAL A 448 -9.39 9.84 -14.33
N LEU A 449 -10.66 10.27 -14.33
CA LEU A 449 -11.67 9.76 -15.24
C LEU A 449 -11.80 10.58 -16.53
N GLY A 450 -11.14 11.73 -16.63
CA GLY A 450 -11.29 12.64 -17.76
C GLY A 450 -12.72 13.18 -17.92
N ARG A 451 -13.43 13.40 -16.81
CA ARG A 451 -14.82 13.87 -16.77
C ARG A 451 -14.95 15.15 -15.98
N ASN A 452 -15.98 15.95 -16.26
CA ASN A 452 -16.26 17.14 -15.47
C ASN A 452 -17.15 16.76 -14.26
N ILE A 453 -16.53 16.44 -13.12
CA ILE A 453 -17.25 16.22 -11.86
C ILE A 453 -17.26 17.55 -11.10
N GLU A 454 -18.35 18.29 -11.21
CA GLU A 454 -18.46 19.63 -10.61
C GLU A 454 -18.55 19.56 -9.09
N TYR A 455 -19.28 18.57 -8.56
CA TYR A 455 -19.35 18.31 -7.13
C TYR A 455 -19.76 16.87 -6.83
N VAL A 456 -19.34 16.40 -5.66
CA VAL A 456 -19.84 15.20 -4.98
C VAL A 456 -20.29 15.62 -3.59
N LYS A 457 -21.55 15.33 -3.23
CA LYS A 457 -22.09 15.58 -1.89
C LYS A 457 -22.50 14.24 -1.28
N PHE A 458 -21.83 13.87 -0.19
CA PHE A 458 -22.27 12.78 0.66
C PHE A 458 -23.27 13.32 1.67
N GLN A 459 -24.48 12.76 1.68
CA GLN A 459 -25.62 13.23 2.47
C GLN A 459 -26.16 12.10 3.34
N ASN A 460 -26.92 12.45 4.38
CA ASN A 460 -27.53 11.50 5.32
C ASN A 460 -26.52 10.45 5.85
N VAL A 461 -25.28 10.86 6.08
CA VAL A 461 -24.20 9.97 6.54
C VAL A 461 -24.48 9.54 7.97
N ARG A 462 -24.78 8.25 8.19
CA ARG A 462 -25.13 7.70 9.52
C ARG A 462 -24.92 6.19 9.58
N PRO A 463 -24.75 5.56 10.76
CA PRO A 463 -24.81 4.12 10.87
C PRO A 463 -26.26 3.59 10.70
N GLY A 464 -26.40 2.28 10.51
CA GLY A 464 -27.68 1.61 10.31
C GLY A 464 -28.27 1.81 8.91
N ALA A 465 -27.68 1.15 7.91
CA ALA A 465 -28.16 1.12 6.53
C ALA A 465 -29.51 0.40 6.35
N GLY A 466 -30.01 -0.26 7.39
CA GLY A 466 -31.29 -0.99 7.39
C GLY A 466 -31.17 -2.47 7.03
N ARG A 467 -29.97 -2.96 6.71
CA ARG A 467 -29.74 -4.38 6.39
C ARG A 467 -29.34 -5.25 7.59
N ARG A 468 -28.84 -4.66 8.69
CA ARG A 468 -28.37 -5.38 9.88
C ARG A 468 -29.18 -5.00 11.11
N THR A 469 -29.57 -6.01 11.89
CA THR A 469 -30.34 -5.83 13.14
C THR A 469 -29.46 -5.81 14.39
N HIS A 470 -28.17 -6.17 14.29
CA HIS A 470 -27.27 -6.23 15.43
C HIS A 470 -26.91 -4.82 15.94
N LYS A 471 -26.99 -4.59 17.26
CA LYS A 471 -26.76 -3.28 17.89
C LYS A 471 -25.41 -2.65 17.53
N LEU A 472 -24.35 -3.45 17.47
CA LEU A 472 -23.01 -2.98 17.05
C LEU A 472 -23.04 -2.37 15.63
N ALA A 473 -23.76 -3.02 14.70
CA ALA A 473 -23.83 -2.58 13.32
C ALA A 473 -24.67 -1.30 13.16
N GLN A 474 -25.72 -1.17 13.96
CA GLN A 474 -26.57 0.03 14.01
C GLN A 474 -25.87 1.21 14.70
N LYS A 475 -24.87 0.96 15.56
CA LYS A 475 -24.13 1.99 16.29
C LYS A 475 -22.94 2.54 15.51
N TYR A 476 -22.22 1.71 14.76
CA TYR A 476 -20.91 2.04 14.21
C TYR A 476 -20.92 2.02 12.68
N PHE A 477 -20.53 3.15 12.08
CA PHE A 477 -20.66 3.42 10.64
C PHE A 477 -19.94 2.38 9.76
N ALA A 478 -18.76 1.90 10.15
CA ALA A 478 -17.98 0.96 9.34
C ALA A 478 -18.69 -0.40 9.13
N PHE A 479 -19.60 -0.78 10.04
CA PHE A 479 -20.30 -2.06 9.93
C PHE A 479 -21.59 -1.94 9.12
N ASP A 480 -22.30 -0.81 9.15
CA ASP A 480 -23.56 -0.67 8.42
C ASP A 480 -23.86 0.78 8.05
N GLY A 481 -22.97 1.42 7.29
CA GLY A 481 -23.14 2.81 6.89
C GLY A 481 -24.32 3.02 5.95
N TYR A 482 -25.08 4.09 6.18
CA TYR A 482 -26.06 4.66 5.26
C TYR A 482 -25.47 5.96 4.70
N VAL A 483 -25.50 6.12 3.39
CA VAL A 483 -25.04 7.33 2.69
C VAL A 483 -25.90 7.54 1.45
N ASP A 484 -26.40 8.75 1.29
CA ASP A 484 -26.96 9.24 0.03
C ASP A 484 -25.89 10.05 -0.71
N VAL A 485 -25.93 10.05 -2.04
CA VAL A 485 -25.00 10.81 -2.87
C VAL A 485 -25.75 11.65 -3.88
N GLU A 486 -25.48 12.95 -3.88
CA GLU A 486 -25.76 13.83 -5.00
C GLU A 486 -24.45 14.14 -5.72
N VAL A 487 -24.38 13.83 -7.02
CA VAL A 487 -23.19 14.10 -7.84
C VAL A 487 -23.60 14.82 -9.12
N LYS A 488 -22.83 15.83 -9.53
CA LYS A 488 -23.01 16.50 -10.81
C LYS A 488 -21.85 16.16 -11.73
N VAL A 489 -22.16 15.45 -12.82
CA VAL A 489 -21.19 14.98 -13.81
C VAL A 489 -21.63 15.45 -15.18
N ASP A 490 -20.72 16.09 -15.91
CA ASP A 490 -20.93 16.57 -17.28
C ASP A 490 -22.22 17.41 -17.42
N GLY A 491 -22.46 18.31 -16.45
CA GLY A 491 -23.62 19.20 -16.40
C GLY A 491 -24.92 18.58 -15.86
N LYS A 492 -24.98 17.25 -15.67
CA LYS A 492 -26.18 16.54 -15.20
C LYS A 492 -26.08 16.13 -13.73
N VAL A 493 -27.16 16.33 -12.98
CA VAL A 493 -27.26 15.95 -11.56
C VAL A 493 -27.82 14.54 -11.45
N TYR A 494 -27.17 13.72 -10.64
CA TYR A 494 -27.57 12.36 -10.29
C TYR A 494 -27.73 12.26 -8.78
N ARG A 495 -28.75 11.51 -8.35
CA ARG A 495 -29.06 11.26 -6.93
C ARG A 495 -29.15 9.77 -6.70
N PHE A 496 -28.50 9.32 -5.64
CA PHE A 496 -28.43 7.93 -5.24
C PHE A 496 -28.75 7.83 -3.76
N GLU A 497 -29.67 6.94 -3.42
CA GLU A 497 -30.01 6.66 -2.04
C GLU A 497 -29.32 5.38 -1.57
N ASN A 498 -28.93 5.37 -0.30
CA ASN A 498 -28.38 4.23 0.42
C ASN A 498 -27.34 3.45 -0.39
N ILE A 499 -26.24 4.12 -0.75
CA ILE A 499 -25.31 3.62 -1.76
C ILE A 499 -24.70 2.25 -1.43
N TYR A 500 -24.50 1.94 -0.15
CA TYR A 500 -23.88 0.71 0.28
C TYR A 500 -24.82 -0.49 0.32
N ALA A 501 -26.08 -0.30 0.70
CA ALA A 501 -27.03 -1.39 0.86
C ALA A 501 -27.94 -1.60 -0.35
N GLN A 502 -28.11 -0.59 -1.22
CA GLN A 502 -29.04 -0.62 -2.34
C GLN A 502 -28.39 -0.23 -3.65
N THR A 503 -28.02 1.05 -3.84
CA THR A 503 -27.66 1.56 -5.17
C THR A 503 -26.51 0.81 -5.85
N ILE A 504 -25.37 0.62 -5.15
CA ILE A 504 -24.19 -0.05 -5.73
C ILE A 504 -24.46 -1.56 -5.91
N PRO A 505 -24.95 -2.30 -4.89
CA PRO A 505 -25.32 -3.70 -5.06
C PRO A 505 -26.25 -3.95 -6.24
N ASP A 506 -27.35 -3.19 -6.35
CA ASP A 506 -28.34 -3.36 -7.41
C ASP A 506 -27.74 -3.11 -8.79
N ALA A 507 -26.94 -2.05 -8.94
CA ALA A 507 -26.28 -1.71 -10.21
C ALA A 507 -25.31 -2.82 -10.66
N VAL A 508 -24.52 -3.36 -9.73
CA VAL A 508 -23.56 -4.43 -10.03
C VAL A 508 -24.28 -5.73 -10.39
N VAL A 509 -25.29 -6.13 -9.63
CA VAL A 509 -26.03 -7.38 -9.87
C VAL A 509 -26.84 -7.31 -11.16
N ALA A 510 -27.45 -6.17 -11.48
CA ALA A 510 -28.18 -5.96 -12.73
C ALA A 510 -27.27 -5.78 -13.95
N GLY A 511 -25.96 -5.54 -13.76
CA GLY A 511 -25.05 -5.22 -14.85
C GLY A 511 -25.35 -3.87 -15.52
N ASP A 512 -25.88 -2.90 -14.76
CA ASP A 512 -26.29 -1.58 -15.24
C ASP A 512 -25.05 -0.70 -15.51
N LYS A 513 -24.52 -0.80 -16.72
CA LYS A 513 -23.27 -0.12 -17.11
C LYS A 513 -23.38 1.41 -17.05
N ASP A 514 -24.53 1.97 -17.41
CA ASP A 514 -24.75 3.42 -17.41
C ASP A 514 -24.73 3.96 -15.99
N LYS A 515 -25.39 3.27 -15.06
CA LYS A 515 -25.36 3.64 -13.64
C LYS A 515 -23.99 3.42 -13.02
N LEU A 516 -23.29 2.34 -13.37
CA LEU A 516 -21.94 2.06 -12.90
C LEU A 516 -20.92 3.10 -13.39
N ASP A 517 -21.09 3.63 -14.59
CA ASP A 517 -20.27 4.71 -15.15
C ASP A 517 -20.38 6.02 -14.37
N ILE A 518 -21.55 6.30 -13.77
CA ILE A 518 -21.71 7.43 -12.85
C ILE A 518 -21.23 7.07 -11.43
N ILE A 519 -21.46 5.85 -10.96
CA ILE A 519 -21.03 5.40 -9.62
C ILE A 519 -19.51 5.53 -9.44
N GLN A 520 -18.71 5.20 -10.47
CA GLN A 520 -17.25 5.33 -10.40
C GLN A 520 -16.77 6.77 -10.13
N CYS A 521 -17.59 7.79 -10.41
CA CYS A 521 -17.28 9.21 -10.14
C CYS A 521 -17.30 9.57 -8.64
N PHE A 522 -17.82 8.70 -7.76
CA PHE A 522 -17.80 8.95 -6.30
C PHE A 522 -17.44 7.73 -5.46
N ALA A 523 -17.48 6.51 -6.02
CA ALA A 523 -17.36 5.27 -5.26
C ALA A 523 -16.08 5.22 -4.40
N VAL A 524 -14.95 5.64 -4.95
CA VAL A 524 -13.67 5.64 -4.22
C VAL A 524 -13.70 6.61 -3.03
N GLY A 525 -14.33 7.77 -3.17
CA GLY A 525 -14.56 8.71 -2.06
C GLY A 525 -15.47 8.13 -0.98
N SER A 526 -16.48 7.34 -1.35
CA SER A 526 -17.32 6.65 -0.36
C SER A 526 -16.51 5.64 0.48
N VAL A 527 -15.55 4.93 -0.13
CA VAL A 527 -14.66 4.00 0.60
C VAL A 527 -13.85 4.75 1.68
N ASP A 528 -13.44 5.99 1.42
CA ASP A 528 -12.75 6.83 2.41
C ASP A 528 -13.62 7.07 3.66
N LEU A 529 -14.93 7.31 3.50
CA LEU A 529 -15.86 7.44 4.65
C LEU A 529 -15.83 6.21 5.55
N LEU A 530 -15.77 5.00 4.98
CA LEU A 530 -15.73 3.75 5.75
C LEU A 530 -14.41 3.62 6.54
N ASN A 531 -13.34 4.22 6.04
CA ASN A 531 -12.00 4.21 6.64
C ASN A 531 -11.70 5.48 7.46
N ALA A 532 -12.66 6.40 7.60
CA ALA A 532 -12.42 7.69 8.23
C ALA A 532 -11.86 7.58 9.66
N GLY A 533 -12.26 6.56 10.41
CA GLY A 533 -11.74 6.23 11.74
C GLY A 533 -10.23 5.92 11.80
N ALA A 534 -9.55 5.76 10.65
CA ALA A 534 -8.09 5.70 10.59
C ALA A 534 -7.45 6.93 11.25
N VAL A 535 -8.13 8.09 11.17
CA VAL A 535 -7.77 9.30 11.90
C VAL A 535 -9.00 9.83 12.64
N ALA A 536 -8.98 9.71 13.97
CA ALA A 536 -10.09 10.04 14.87
C ALA A 536 -9.94 11.43 15.53
N MET A 537 -9.08 12.30 15.00
CA MET A 537 -8.79 13.60 15.62
C MET A 537 -10.03 14.49 15.79
N ASP A 538 -11.03 14.36 14.91
CA ASP A 538 -12.26 15.17 14.94
C ASP A 538 -13.19 14.82 16.13
N VAL A 539 -12.98 13.68 16.80
CA VAL A 539 -13.70 13.30 18.04
C VAL A 539 -12.79 13.32 19.26
N VAL A 540 -11.51 12.97 19.11
CA VAL A 540 -10.52 12.97 20.20
C VAL A 540 -10.25 14.38 20.71
N ILE A 541 -10.04 15.34 19.80
CA ILE A 541 -9.71 16.71 20.19
C ILE A 541 -10.86 17.38 20.95
N PRO A 542 -12.12 17.33 20.49
CA PRO A 542 -13.24 17.82 21.29
C PRO A 542 -13.30 17.20 22.69
N ALA A 543 -13.17 15.86 22.81
CA ALA A 543 -13.19 15.22 24.12
C ALA A 543 -12.09 15.74 25.07
N CYS A 544 -10.86 15.92 24.55
CA CYS A 544 -9.76 16.52 25.29
C CYS A 544 -10.05 17.97 25.71
N VAL A 545 -10.63 18.77 24.82
CA VAL A 545 -11.00 20.18 25.13
C VAL A 545 -12.08 20.25 26.20
N GLY A 546 -13.15 19.46 26.08
CA GLY A 546 -14.22 19.45 27.09
C GLY A 546 -13.70 19.06 28.48
N ALA A 547 -12.85 18.03 28.56
CA ALA A 547 -12.22 17.61 29.80
C ALA A 547 -11.25 18.66 30.36
N ALA A 548 -10.48 19.33 29.49
CA ALA A 548 -9.60 20.43 29.90
C ALA A 548 -10.40 21.64 30.44
N MET A 549 -11.57 21.93 29.86
CA MET A 549 -12.48 22.99 30.33
C MET A 549 -13.29 22.62 31.58
N GLY A 550 -12.98 21.50 32.23
CA GLY A 550 -13.53 21.12 33.53
C GLY A 550 -14.77 20.21 33.48
N MET A 551 -15.16 19.69 32.31
CA MET A 551 -16.17 18.63 32.25
C MET A 551 -15.65 17.34 32.90
N ASP A 552 -16.56 16.53 33.48
CA ASP A 552 -16.21 15.16 33.82
C ASP A 552 -15.73 14.41 32.56
N VAL A 553 -14.68 13.61 32.71
CA VAL A 553 -14.03 12.92 31.59
C VAL A 553 -15.03 12.01 30.85
N THR A 554 -15.90 11.31 31.57
CA THR A 554 -16.88 10.41 30.94
C THR A 554 -17.93 11.22 30.17
N GLN A 555 -18.41 12.32 30.76
CA GLN A 555 -19.34 13.22 30.09
C GLN A 555 -18.76 13.87 28.83
N ALA A 556 -17.50 14.31 28.86
CA ALA A 556 -16.81 14.86 27.69
C ALA A 556 -16.68 13.83 26.56
N VAL A 557 -16.30 12.59 26.90
CA VAL A 557 -16.19 11.49 25.94
C VAL A 557 -17.54 11.16 25.32
N ASP A 558 -18.59 10.99 26.14
CA ASP A 558 -19.93 10.65 25.65
C ASP A 558 -20.52 11.76 24.77
N ALA A 559 -20.33 13.03 25.15
CA ALA A 559 -20.79 14.17 24.37
C ALA A 559 -20.07 14.31 23.02
N ALA A 560 -18.75 14.09 22.98
CA ALA A 560 -18.00 14.07 21.72
C ALA A 560 -18.44 12.89 20.82
N MET A 561 -18.57 11.69 21.39
CA MET A 561 -19.03 10.50 20.66
C MET A 561 -20.45 10.66 20.09
N ALA A 562 -21.34 11.36 20.79
CA ALA A 562 -22.69 11.66 20.30
C ALA A 562 -22.71 12.60 19.08
N GLY A 563 -21.64 13.37 18.87
CA GLY A 563 -21.47 14.23 17.70
C GLY A 563 -20.75 13.54 16.53
N ALA A 564 -20.10 12.39 16.77
CA ALA A 564 -19.27 11.69 15.80
C ALA A 564 -20.05 10.61 15.03
N THR A 565 -19.74 10.44 13.75
CA THR A 565 -20.30 9.39 12.90
C THR A 565 -19.19 8.59 12.22
N ILE A 566 -18.38 9.25 11.39
CA ILE A 566 -17.35 8.62 10.57
C ILE A 566 -16.00 8.57 11.29
N SER A 567 -15.66 9.57 12.12
CA SER A 567 -14.40 9.52 12.90
C SER A 567 -14.45 8.52 14.04
N ALA A 568 -15.65 8.15 14.49
CA ALA A 568 -15.92 7.07 15.42
C ALA A 568 -16.57 5.87 14.71
N SER A 569 -16.08 5.53 13.51
CA SER A 569 -16.66 4.46 12.68
C SER A 569 -16.60 3.07 13.32
N ILE A 570 -15.73 2.89 14.32
CA ILE A 570 -15.63 1.76 15.27
C ILE A 570 -15.26 2.31 16.67
N PRO A 571 -15.28 1.49 17.75
CA PRO A 571 -14.91 1.97 19.08
C PRO A 571 -13.49 2.53 19.16
N ILE A 572 -13.31 3.67 19.86
CA ILE A 572 -12.00 4.30 20.12
C ILE A 572 -11.60 4.00 21.57
N PRO A 573 -10.69 3.04 21.82
CA PRO A 573 -10.36 2.63 23.19
C PRO A 573 -9.59 3.70 23.97
N THR A 574 -8.76 4.50 23.29
CA THR A 574 -7.83 5.49 23.88
C THR A 574 -8.48 6.85 24.15
N LEU A 575 -9.75 7.03 23.79
CA LEU A 575 -10.45 8.31 23.89
C LEU A 575 -10.58 8.80 25.35
N LYS A 576 -10.89 7.89 26.27
CA LYS A 576 -11.02 8.23 27.70
C LYS A 576 -9.66 8.55 28.33
N GLU A 577 -8.61 7.85 27.92
CA GLU A 577 -7.24 8.07 28.42
C GLU A 577 -6.72 9.44 28.00
N SER A 578 -6.85 9.79 26.73
CA SER A 578 -6.46 11.11 26.20
C SER A 578 -7.25 12.26 26.84
N ALA A 579 -8.57 12.13 26.99
CA ALA A 579 -9.38 13.14 27.67
C ALA A 579 -9.01 13.28 29.17
N GLY A 580 -8.76 12.17 29.87
CA GLY A 580 -8.33 12.18 31.26
C GLY A 580 -6.96 12.83 31.45
N LEU A 581 -6.04 12.62 30.51
CA LEU A 581 -4.73 13.29 30.51
C LEU A 581 -4.87 14.81 30.32
N ALA A 582 -5.79 15.26 29.46
CA ALA A 582 -6.05 16.69 29.27
C ALA A 582 -6.54 17.37 30.57
N ALA A 583 -7.50 16.76 31.26
CA ALA A 583 -7.96 17.23 32.56
C ALA A 583 -6.82 17.27 33.59
N ARG A 584 -5.97 16.24 33.62
CA ARG A 584 -4.82 16.20 34.53
C ARG A 584 -3.83 17.33 34.25
N ILE A 585 -3.40 17.51 32.99
CA ILE A 585 -2.46 18.57 32.62
C ILE A 585 -3.02 19.95 32.99
N THR A 586 -4.31 20.19 32.74
CA THR A 586 -4.93 21.49 33.09
C THR A 586 -4.86 21.79 34.58
N ARG A 587 -5.10 20.78 35.44
CA ARG A 587 -4.99 20.95 36.90
C ARG A 587 -3.58 21.29 37.37
N GLU A 588 -2.55 20.71 36.76
CA GLU A 588 -1.15 20.99 37.09
C GLU A 588 -0.69 22.37 36.59
N LEU A 589 -1.34 22.90 35.55
CA LEU A 589 -1.11 24.25 35.02
C LEU A 589 -1.95 25.34 35.71
N SER A 590 -2.81 24.95 36.67
CA SER A 590 -3.66 25.85 37.45
C SER A 590 -2.97 26.24 38.74
#